data_AF-A0A800F1U9-F1
#
_entry.id   AF-A0A800F1U9-F1
#
_cell.length_a   1.000
_cell.length_b   1.000
_cell.length_c   1.000
_cell.angle_alpha   90.00
_cell.angle_beta   90.00
_cell.angle_gamma   90.00
#
_symmetry.space_group_name_H-M   'P 1'
#
loop_
_entity.id
_entity.type
_entity.pdbx_description
1 polymer ?
#
loop_
_entity_poly.entity_id
_entity_poly.type
_entity_poly.pdbx_seq_one_letter_code
_entity_poly.pdbx_strand_id
1 'polypeptide(L)' 'GNSHFPSDLSMSASKMFGNNMHNFIKLMIKEDGSLNIDFEDELISGTCLTFNGEIKNERVMSMLN' A
#
# COMPACT_ATOMS: atom_id res chain seq x y z
N GLY A 1 -31.17 10.10 -11.71
CA GLY A 1 -30.03 9.67 -10.86
C GLY A 1 -29.54 10.88 -10.12
N ASN A 2 -29.24 10.75 -8.83
CA ASN A 2 -28.82 11.88 -8.00
C ASN A 2 -27.30 12.08 -8.15
N SER A 3 -26.88 13.12 -8.87
CA SER A 3 -25.50 13.35 -9.32
C SER A 3 -24.51 13.76 -8.21
N HIS A 4 -24.96 13.83 -6.95
CA HIS A 4 -24.18 14.27 -5.79
C HIS A 4 -23.66 13.15 -4.88
N PHE A 5 -23.94 11.89 -5.20
CA PHE A 5 -23.48 10.71 -4.44
C PHE A 5 -21.95 10.63 -4.21
N PRO A 6 -21.06 11.08 -5.13
CA PRO A 6 -19.61 11.05 -4.90
C PRO A 6 -19.14 11.99 -3.78
N SER A 7 -19.87 13.08 -3.54
CA SER A 7 -19.49 14.12 -2.58
C SER A 7 -19.72 13.69 -1.13
N ASP A 8 -20.78 12.92 -0.86
CA ASP A 8 -21.11 12.42 0.48
C ASP A 8 -20.14 11.32 0.96
N LEU A 9 -19.55 10.58 0.02
CA LEU A 9 -18.59 9.52 0.31
C LEU A 9 -17.15 10.01 0.47
N SER A 10 -16.86 11.26 0.07
CA SER A 10 -15.48 11.80 0.05
C SER A 10 -14.80 11.77 1.42
N MET A 11 -15.50 12.17 2.49
CA MET A 11 -14.97 12.16 3.85
C MET A 11 -14.78 10.74 4.40
N SER A 12 -15.78 9.88 4.20
CA SER A 12 -15.73 8.48 4.64
C SER A 12 -14.67 7.66 3.89
N ALA A 13 -14.52 7.89 2.58
CA ALA A 13 -13.49 7.28 1.75
C ALA A 13 -12.08 7.75 2.17
N SER A 14 -11.90 9.04 2.44
CA SER A 14 -10.62 9.58 2.92
C SER A 14 -10.21 8.96 4.26
N LYS A 15 -11.17 8.80 5.17
CA LYS A 15 -10.95 8.13 6.46
C LYS A 15 -10.56 6.66 6.27
N MET A 16 -11.25 5.93 5.40
CA MET A 16 -10.94 4.53 5.10
C MET A 16 -9.55 4.38 4.47
N PHE A 17 -9.20 5.24 3.52
CA PHE A 17 -7.87 5.25 2.91
C PHE A 17 -6.77 5.55 3.95
N GLY A 18 -6.96 6.57 4.80
CA GLY A 18 -6.02 6.90 5.88
C GLY A 18 -5.83 5.75 6.86
N ASN A 19 -6.90 5.05 7.23
CA ASN A 19 -6.81 3.87 8.09
C ASN A 19 -6.04 2.73 7.42
N ASN A 20 -6.30 2.45 6.13
CA ASN A 20 -5.58 1.42 5.39
C ASN A 20 -4.09 1.76 5.29
N MET A 21 -3.75 3.02 4.99
CA MET A 21 -2.36 3.49 4.93
C MET A 21 -1.66 3.38 6.28
N HIS A 22 -2.31 3.81 7.36
CA HIS A 22 -1.77 3.72 8.72
C HIS A 22 -1.48 2.28 9.13
N ASN A 23 -2.42 1.37 8.87
CA ASN A 23 -2.24 -0.05 9.16
C ASN A 23 -1.11 -0.66 8.32
N PHE A 24 -1.00 -0.27 7.06
CA PHE A 24 0.08 -0.74 6.18
C PHE A 24 1.46 -0.25 6.66
N ILE A 25 1.59 1.03 7.02
CA ILE A 25 2.84 1.60 7.55
C ILE A 25 3.25 0.90 8.86
N LYS A 26 2.28 0.56 9.71
CA LYS A 26 2.55 -0.19 10.95
C LYS A 26 3.18 -1.57 10.74
N LEU A 27 2.93 -2.22 9.60
CA LEU A 27 3.62 -3.49 9.27
C LEU A 27 5.12 -3.29 9.07
N MET A 28 5.55 -2.07 8.71
CA MET A 28 6.93 -1.74 8.38
C MET A 28 7.72 -1.14 9.54
N ILE A 29 7.09 -0.82 10.67
CA ILE A 29 7.71 -0.10 11.78
C ILE A 29 7.66 -0.98 13.04
N LYS A 30 8.82 -1.26 13.65
CA LYS A 30 8.90 -1.97 14.93
C LYS A 30 8.47 -1.07 16.09
N GLU A 31 8.22 -1.67 17.25
CA GLU A 31 7.82 -0.95 18.47
C GLU A 31 8.84 0.11 18.91
N ASP A 32 10.13 -0.08 18.61
CA ASP A 32 11.20 0.88 18.88
C ASP A 32 11.30 2.03 17.85
N GLY A 33 10.43 2.04 16.85
CA GLY A 33 10.42 3.01 15.76
C GLY A 33 11.40 2.71 14.62
N SER A 34 12.13 1.59 14.68
CA SER A 34 13.02 1.18 13.59
C SER A 34 12.23 0.65 12.39
N LEU A 35 12.77 0.90 11.19
CA LEU A 35 12.20 0.38 9.95
C LEU A 35 12.53 -1.12 9.81
N ASN A 36 11.51 -1.91 9.54
CA ASN A 36 11.60 -3.34 9.30
C ASN A 36 10.71 -3.72 8.12
N ILE A 37 11.32 -3.87 6.95
CA ILE A 37 10.60 -4.28 5.74
C ILE A 37 10.70 -5.80 5.64
N ASP A 38 9.60 -6.48 5.94
CA ASP A 38 9.47 -7.93 5.77
C ASP A 38 8.97 -8.24 4.35
N PHE A 39 9.84 -8.78 3.50
CA PHE A 39 9.47 -9.15 2.13
C PHE A 39 8.78 -10.51 2.02
N GLU A 40 8.69 -11.28 3.11
CA GLU A 40 7.86 -12.49 3.16
C GLU A 40 6.38 -12.16 3.40
N ASP A 41 6.08 -10.93 3.85
CA ASP A 41 4.71 -10.42 3.94
C ASP A 41 4.15 -10.16 2.53
N GLU A 42 3.01 -10.80 2.21
CA GLU A 42 2.35 -10.71 0.91
C GLU A 42 1.89 -9.29 0.55
N LEU A 43 1.51 -8.47 1.54
CA LEU A 43 1.10 -7.08 1.30
C LEU A 43 2.31 -6.21 0.96
N ILE A 44 3.42 -6.39 1.67
CA ILE A 44 4.67 -5.65 1.42
C ILE A 44 5.25 -6.04 0.05
N SER A 45 5.40 -7.34 -0.21
CA SER A 45 5.92 -7.85 -1.49
C SER A 45 5.03 -7.48 -2.67
N GLY A 46 3.71 -7.61 -2.54
CA GLY A 46 2.76 -7.24 -3.59
C GLY A 46 2.75 -5.75 -3.91
N THR A 47 3.07 -4.90 -2.93
CA THR A 47 3.11 -3.44 -3.11
C THR A 47 4.48 -2.91 -3.57
N CYS A 48 5.56 -3.64 -3.29
CA CYS A 48 6.91 -3.20 -3.62
C CYS A 48 7.22 -3.36 -5.11
N LEU A 49 7.43 -2.25 -5.82
CA LEU A 49 7.81 -2.26 -7.24
C LEU A 49 9.29 -2.64 -7.43
N THR A 50 10.17 -1.93 -6.74
CA THR A 50 11.63 -2.09 -6.85
C THR A 50 12.29 -2.03 -5.49
N PHE A 51 13.28 -2.87 -5.26
CA PHE A 51 14.13 -2.82 -4.07
C PHE A 51 15.55 -3.21 -4.43
N ASN A 52 16.53 -2.45 -3.92
CA ASN A 52 17.96 -2.72 -4.12
C ASN A 52 18.38 -2.86 -5.61
N GLY A 53 17.82 -2.04 -6.51
CA GLY A 53 18.13 -2.07 -7.94
C GLY A 53 17.43 -3.19 -8.73
N GLU A 54 16.62 -4.02 -8.08
CA GLU A 54 15.86 -5.10 -8.71
C GLU A 54 14.36 -4.77 -8.73
N ILE A 55 13.66 -5.21 -9.77
CA ILE A 55 12.19 -5.22 -9.79
C ILE A 55 11.73 -6.40 -8.92
N LYS A 56 10.92 -6.12 -7.89
CA LYS A 56 10.36 -7.14 -6.99
C LYS A 56 8.93 -7.55 -7.38
N ASN A 57 8.20 -6.66 -8.06
CA ASN A 57 6.84 -6.94 -8.46
C ASN A 57 6.79 -7.82 -9.72
N GLU A 58 6.30 -9.05 -9.58
CA GLU A 58 6.21 -10.03 -10.68
C GLU A 58 5.37 -9.53 -11.86
N ARG A 59 4.28 -8.81 -11.58
CA ARG A 59 3.39 -8.27 -12.61
C ARG A 59 4.06 -7.19 -13.45
N VAL A 60 4.90 -6.35 -12.84
CA VAL A 60 5.67 -5.35 -13.59
C VAL A 60 6.77 -6.02 -14.41
N MET A 61 7.43 -7.04 -13.85
CA MET A 61 8.45 -7.79 -14.58
C MET A 61 7.88 -8.49 -15.83
N SER A 62 6.68 -9.06 -15.74
CA SER A 62 6.03 -9.72 -16.89
C SER A 62 5.55 -8.77 -17.99
N MET A 63 5.42 -7.46 -17.70
CA MET A 63 5.06 -6.45 -18.70
C MET A 63 6.27 -5.90 -19.49
N LEU A 64 7.49 -6.15 -19.02
CA LEU A 64 8.73 -5.66 -19.63
C LEU A 64 9.40 -6.67 -20.56
N ASN A 65 8.94 -7.92 -20.54
CA ASN A 65 9.38 -9.02 -21.42
C ASN A 65 8.39 -9.22 -22.57
#